data_AF-A0A918W1Z9-F1
#
_entry.id   AF-A0A918W1Z9-F1
#
_cell.length_a   1.000
_cell.length_b   1.000
_cell.length_c   1.000
_cell.angle_alpha   90.00
_cell.angle_beta   90.00
_cell.angle_gamma   90.00
#
_symmetry.space_group_name_H-M   'P 1'
#
loop_
_entity.id
_entity.type
_entity.pdbx_description
1 polymer ?
#
loop_
_entity_poly.entity_id
_entity_poly.type
_entity_poly.pdbx_seq_one_letter_code
_entity_poly.pdbx_strand_id
1 'polypeptide(L)'
;MAQSNDNLLDNFARINLGLHGIEGSYELPVSKKFVWENSLGIGMGANVNASSAEFNLDFGNLTPFLKSELKYVYNINKRESKGKNIVNNSGNYIGLQTKYSFGNSKAYHLNSTSLTEVHWGLQRSLGGNYVFDFHIGLGYLNDYNTNEGAVSPTLGLRFGYKLF
;
A
#
# COMPACT_ATOMS: atom_id res chain seq x y z
N MET A 1 25.43 -5.67 -27.41
CA MET A 1 25.54 -6.35 -26.10
C MET A 1 24.38 -5.84 -25.26
N ALA A 2 23.36 -6.66 -25.03
CA ALA A 2 22.21 -6.28 -24.19
C ALA A 2 22.64 -6.35 -22.73
N GLN A 3 22.40 -5.27 -21.98
CA GLN A 3 22.63 -5.21 -20.55
C GLN A 3 21.72 -6.26 -19.88
N SER A 4 22.30 -7.32 -19.30
CA SER A 4 21.52 -8.23 -18.48
C SER A 4 21.05 -7.46 -17.25
N ASN A 5 19.75 -7.22 -17.13
CA ASN A 5 19.19 -6.65 -15.93
C ASN A 5 19.29 -7.72 -14.82
N ASP A 6 20.35 -7.66 -14.03
CA ASP A 6 20.56 -8.48 -12.82
C ASP A 6 19.54 -8.19 -11.70
N ASN A 7 18.54 -7.35 -11.96
CA ASN A 7 17.49 -7.02 -11.01
C ASN A 7 16.23 -7.84 -11.30
N LEU A 8 15.83 -8.65 -10.32
CA LEU A 8 14.65 -9.53 -10.40
C LEU A 8 13.33 -8.79 -10.18
N LEU A 9 13.42 -7.53 -9.76
CA LEU A 9 12.28 -6.68 -9.47
C LEU A 9 12.05 -5.72 -10.63
N ASP A 10 10.81 -5.66 -11.07
CA ASP A 10 10.32 -4.83 -12.15
C ASP A 10 9.77 -3.51 -11.62
N ASN A 11 9.93 -2.43 -12.39
CA ASN A 11 9.13 -1.22 -12.19
C ASN A 11 7.87 -1.30 -13.04
N PHE A 12 6.75 -0.84 -12.49
CA PHE A 12 5.50 -0.72 -13.25
C PHE A 12 4.50 0.18 -12.55
N ALA A 13 3.59 0.73 -13.34
CA ALA A 13 2.39 1.40 -12.83
C ALA A 13 1.21 0.43 -12.82
N ARG A 14 0.33 0.58 -11.83
CA ARG A 14 -0.93 -0.17 -11.74
C ARG A 14 -2.06 0.69 -11.18
N ILE A 15 -3.29 0.38 -11.55
CA ILE A 15 -4.49 0.89 -10.88
C ILE A 15 -4.99 -0.23 -9.97
N ASN A 16 -5.26 0.09 -8.71
CA ASN A 16 -5.74 -0.85 -7.72
C ASN A 16 -7.15 -0.51 -7.27
N LEU A 17 -7.98 -1.53 -7.15
CA LEU A 17 -9.18 -1.54 -6.33
C LEU A 17 -8.84 -2.29 -5.04
N GLY A 18 -8.94 -1.64 -3.89
CA GLY A 18 -8.62 -2.25 -2.62
C GLY A 18 -9.58 -1.89 -1.50
N LEU A 19 -9.37 -2.51 -0.34
CA LEU A 19 -10.15 -2.28 0.88
C LEU A 19 -10.24 -0.78 1.21
N HIS A 20 -9.16 -0.04 1.00
CA HIS A 20 -9.06 1.39 1.34
C HIS A 20 -9.55 2.34 0.24
N GLY A 21 -9.99 1.84 -0.92
CA GLY A 21 -10.46 2.65 -2.04
C GLY A 21 -9.79 2.30 -3.38
N ILE A 22 -9.82 3.27 -4.29
CA ILE A 22 -9.21 3.18 -5.62
C ILE A 22 -7.95 4.04 -5.65
N GLU A 23 -6.86 3.50 -6.18
CA GLU A 23 -5.57 4.19 -6.24
C GLU A 23 -4.77 3.84 -7.49
N GLY A 24 -4.04 4.82 -8.02
CA GLY A 24 -2.94 4.58 -8.95
C GLY A 24 -1.65 4.45 -8.15
N SER A 25 -0.84 3.44 -8.44
CA SER A 25 0.44 3.20 -7.77
C SER A 25 1.57 2.97 -8.77
N TYR A 26 2.78 3.38 -8.41
CA TYR A 26 4.00 3.10 -9.15
C TYR A 26 5.03 2.41 -8.26
N GLU A 27 5.48 1.22 -8.69
CA GLU A 27 6.54 0.45 -8.04
C GLU A 27 7.90 0.81 -8.64
N LEU A 28 8.85 1.23 -7.81
CA LEU A 28 10.21 1.57 -8.18
C LEU A 28 11.19 0.66 -7.43
N PRO A 29 11.82 -0.34 -8.08
CA PRO A 29 12.92 -1.09 -7.49
C PRO A 29 14.10 -0.16 -7.19
N VAL A 30 14.42 0.01 -5.90
CA VAL A 30 15.56 0.83 -5.45
C VAL A 30 16.80 -0.01 -5.15
N SER A 31 16.63 -1.34 -5.02
CA SER A 31 17.73 -2.32 -5.00
C SER A 31 17.21 -3.71 -5.36
N LYS A 32 18.08 -4.73 -5.33
CA LYS A 32 17.73 -6.14 -5.65
C LYS A 32 16.62 -6.76 -4.78
N LYS A 33 16.31 -6.15 -3.64
CA LYS A 33 15.27 -6.64 -2.71
C LYS A 33 14.33 -5.55 -2.19
N PHE A 34 14.53 -4.30 -2.58
CA PHE A 34 13.73 -3.19 -2.09
C PHE A 34 12.94 -2.55 -3.24
N VAL A 35 11.64 -2.40 -3.03
CA VAL A 35 10.73 -1.67 -3.93
C VAL A 35 10.16 -0.50 -3.14
N TRP A 36 10.20 0.69 -3.72
CA TRP A 36 9.49 1.84 -3.20
C TRP A 36 8.22 2.05 -4.02
N GLU A 37 7.07 1.89 -3.39
CA GLU A 37 5.76 2.07 -4.00
C GLU A 37 5.15 3.39 -3.54
N ASN A 38 4.74 4.23 -4.49
CA ASN A 38 4.03 5.46 -4.21
C ASN A 38 2.65 5.41 -4.87
N SER A 39 1.62 5.78 -4.11
CA SER A 39 0.23 5.71 -4.56
C SER A 39 -0.53 6.99 -4.28
N LEU A 40 -1.42 7.36 -5.20
CA LEU A 40 -2.41 8.42 -5.01
C LEU A 40 -3.79 7.82 -5.29
N GLY A 41 -4.75 8.12 -4.43
CA GLY A 41 -6.08 7.54 -4.53
C GLY A 41 -7.15 8.31 -3.81
N ILE A 42 -8.35 7.73 -3.84
CA ILE A 42 -9.53 8.22 -3.15
C ILE A 42 -10.24 7.04 -2.51
N GLY A 43 -10.66 7.19 -1.26
CA GLY A 43 -11.26 6.08 -0.54
C GLY A 43 -11.59 6.38 0.92
N MET A 44 -11.51 5.35 1.76
CA MET A 44 -11.90 5.44 3.18
C MET A 44 -11.07 6.47 3.94
N GLY A 45 -11.78 7.31 4.71
CA GLY A 45 -11.22 8.12 5.79
C GLY A 45 -11.15 7.35 7.12
N ALA A 46 -10.42 7.91 8.07
CA ALA A 46 -10.34 7.43 9.44
C ALA A 46 -10.39 8.64 10.38
N ASN A 47 -10.92 8.44 11.58
CA ASN A 47 -10.92 9.43 12.66
C ASN A 47 -10.47 8.74 13.95
N VAL A 48 -9.92 9.50 14.91
CA VAL A 48 -9.59 8.98 16.25
C VAL A 48 -10.59 9.53 17.26
N ASN A 49 -11.14 8.66 18.11
CA ASN A 49 -12.03 9.03 19.21
C ASN A 49 -11.58 8.32 20.49
N ALA A 50 -11.25 9.09 21.53
CA ALA A 50 -10.95 8.58 22.86
C ALA A 50 -9.86 7.49 22.85
N SER A 51 -8.79 7.71 22.06
CA SER A 51 -7.67 6.75 21.87
C SER A 51 -8.03 5.43 21.15
N SER A 52 -9.18 5.37 20.48
CA SER A 52 -9.54 4.28 19.57
C SER A 52 -9.54 4.77 18.12
N ALA A 53 -9.00 3.95 17.22
CA ALA A 53 -9.03 4.22 15.79
C ALA A 53 -10.36 3.73 15.19
N GLU A 54 -11.10 4.63 14.55
CA GLU A 54 -12.35 4.31 13.87
C GLU A 54 -12.19 4.53 12.35
N PHE A 55 -12.41 3.47 11.59
CA PHE A 55 -12.37 3.51 10.13
C PHE A 55 -13.78 3.69 9.58
N ASN A 56 -14.01 4.79 8.87
CA ASN A 56 -15.33 5.13 8.35
C ASN A 56 -15.42 4.75 6.86
N LEU A 57 -16.16 3.67 6.58
CA LEU A 57 -16.60 3.28 5.23
C LEU A 57 -17.88 4.02 4.88
N ASP A 58 -17.78 5.33 4.66
CA ASP A 58 -18.89 6.13 4.15
C ASP A 58 -18.63 6.48 2.68
N PHE A 59 -19.40 5.87 1.78
CA PHE A 59 -19.33 6.13 0.33
C PHE A 59 -19.72 7.57 -0.04
N GLY A 60 -20.39 8.31 0.85
CA GLY A 60 -20.67 9.74 0.69
C GLY A 60 -19.48 10.65 1.02
N ASN A 61 -18.48 10.13 1.73
CA ASN A 61 -17.36 10.89 2.29
C ASN A 61 -16.03 10.22 1.92
N LEU A 62 -15.74 10.18 0.61
CA LEU A 62 -14.48 9.68 0.11
C LEU A 62 -13.35 10.69 0.31
N THR A 63 -12.24 10.24 0.89
CA THR A 63 -11.08 11.06 1.21
C THR A 63 -9.95 10.82 0.20
N PRO A 64 -9.45 11.86 -0.50
CA PRO A 64 -8.22 11.75 -1.25
C PRO A 64 -7.07 11.36 -0.32
N PHE A 65 -6.14 10.53 -0.78
CA PHE A 65 -5.00 10.13 0.01
C PHE A 65 -3.75 9.95 -0.84
N LEU A 66 -2.60 10.09 -0.17
CA LEU A 66 -1.29 9.72 -0.67
C LEU A 66 -0.75 8.55 0.18
N LYS A 67 -0.09 7.59 -0.44
CA LYS A 67 0.66 6.53 0.26
C LYS A 67 2.07 6.44 -0.26
N SER A 68 3.00 6.17 0.64
CA SER A 68 4.37 5.83 0.35
C SER A 68 4.75 4.58 1.14
N GLU A 69 5.25 3.56 0.46
CA GLU A 69 5.52 2.24 1.02
C GLU A 69 6.90 1.74 0.58
N LEU A 70 7.78 1.46 1.53
CA LEU A 70 9.04 0.78 1.25
C LEU A 70 8.87 -0.73 1.55
N LYS A 71 8.99 -1.56 0.51
CA LYS A 71 8.84 -3.01 0.59
C LYS A 71 10.20 -3.69 0.54
N TYR A 72 10.51 -4.52 1.53
CA TYR A 72 11.62 -5.47 1.51
C TYR A 72 11.14 -6.86 1.07
N VAL A 73 11.32 -7.20 -0.21
CA VAL A 73 10.89 -8.47 -0.82
C VAL A 73 11.90 -9.58 -0.50
N TYR A 74 11.85 -10.07 0.73
CA TYR A 74 12.89 -10.93 1.31
C TYR A 74 13.07 -12.29 0.61
N ASN A 75 12.06 -12.78 -0.11
CA ASN A 75 12.07 -14.12 -0.70
C ASN A 75 12.25 -14.17 -2.24
N ILE A 76 12.51 -13.05 -2.91
CA ILE A 76 12.55 -12.98 -4.39
C ILE A 76 13.58 -13.94 -5.01
N ASN A 77 14.84 -13.92 -4.55
CA ASN A 77 15.89 -14.83 -5.02
C ASN A 77 15.58 -16.30 -4.74
N LYS A 78 14.94 -16.60 -3.59
CA LYS A 78 14.54 -17.97 -3.23
C LYS A 78 13.41 -18.48 -4.13
N ARG A 79 12.57 -17.58 -4.64
CA ARG A 79 11.50 -17.92 -5.59
C ARG A 79 12.09 -18.18 -6.96
N GLU A 80 12.96 -17.29 -7.43
CA GLU A 80 13.67 -17.44 -8.70
C GLU A 80 14.43 -18.76 -8.76
N SER A 81 15.26 -19.08 -7.75
CA SER A 81 16.06 -20.31 -7.74
C SER A 81 15.23 -21.60 -7.70
N LYS A 82 13.94 -21.50 -7.33
CA LYS A 82 12.99 -22.60 -7.33
C LYS A 82 12.06 -22.61 -8.55
N GLY A 83 12.33 -21.76 -9.56
CA GLY A 83 11.46 -21.60 -10.73
C GLY A 83 10.05 -21.16 -10.38
N LYS A 84 9.85 -20.49 -9.23
CA LYS A 84 8.54 -19.96 -8.83
C LYS A 84 8.28 -18.66 -9.60
N ASN A 85 7.01 -18.38 -9.90
CA ASN A 85 6.61 -17.16 -10.56
C ASN A 85 7.05 -15.91 -9.77
N ILE A 86 7.83 -15.03 -10.41
CA ILE A 86 8.27 -13.74 -9.87
C ILE A 86 7.69 -12.53 -10.63
N VAL A 87 6.87 -12.78 -11.67
CA VAL A 87 6.20 -11.76 -12.49
C VAL A 87 5.42 -10.78 -11.60
N ASN A 88 5.44 -9.49 -11.96
CA ASN A 88 4.81 -8.40 -11.21
C ASN A 88 5.28 -8.37 -9.75
N ASN A 89 6.59 -8.55 -9.53
CA ASN A 89 7.24 -8.60 -8.21
C ASN A 89 6.58 -9.61 -7.24
N SER A 90 6.17 -10.77 -7.77
CA SER A 90 5.51 -11.81 -6.98
C SER A 90 6.42 -12.33 -5.87
N GLY A 91 6.17 -11.91 -4.63
CA GLY A 91 7.00 -12.20 -3.48
C GLY A 91 6.28 -12.00 -2.16
N ASN A 92 6.96 -12.33 -1.07
CA ASN A 92 6.54 -11.93 0.27
C ASN A 92 7.47 -10.80 0.70
N TYR A 93 6.93 -9.86 1.47
CA TYR A 93 7.67 -8.68 1.85
C TYR A 93 7.36 -8.24 3.27
N ILE A 94 8.25 -7.42 3.82
CA ILE A 94 7.99 -6.58 4.99
C ILE A 94 7.88 -5.15 4.48
N GLY A 95 6.80 -4.47 4.82
CA GLY A 95 6.52 -3.11 4.37
C GLY A 95 6.59 -2.12 5.52
N LEU A 96 7.15 -0.93 5.24
CA LEU A 96 6.97 0.27 6.04
C LEU A 96 6.15 1.24 5.19
N GLN A 97 4.91 1.53 5.60
CA GLN A 97 3.97 2.35 4.86
C GLN A 97 3.53 3.56 5.68
N THR A 98 3.40 4.71 5.02
CA THR A 98 2.66 5.85 5.53
C THR A 98 1.56 6.21 4.54
N LYS A 99 0.31 6.25 5.01
CA LYS A 99 -0.86 6.81 4.31
C LYS A 99 -1.21 8.15 4.92
N TYR A 100 -1.28 9.20 4.12
CA TYR A 100 -1.84 10.49 4.52
C TYR A 100 -3.19 10.68 3.83
N SER A 101 -4.25 10.88 4.62
CA SER A 101 -5.60 11.12 4.12
C SER A 101 -5.90 12.61 4.23
N PHE A 102 -6.19 13.26 3.10
CA PHE A 102 -6.52 14.68 3.00
C PHE A 102 -8.00 14.89 3.39
N GLY A 103 -8.30 14.72 4.67
CA GLY A 103 -9.63 15.03 5.21
C GLY A 103 -9.96 16.51 5.09
N ASN A 104 -11.24 16.83 4.97
CA ASN A 104 -11.72 18.20 5.08
C ASN A 104 -12.88 18.23 6.08
N SER A 105 -12.60 18.67 7.30
CA SER A 105 -13.57 18.71 8.39
C SER A 105 -14.70 19.72 8.17
N LYS A 106 -14.47 20.72 7.30
CA LYS A 106 -15.47 21.74 6.97
C LYS A 106 -16.40 21.31 5.84
N ALA A 107 -15.90 20.51 4.89
CA ALA A 107 -16.67 20.07 3.73
C ALA A 107 -17.32 18.69 3.92
N TYR A 108 -16.62 17.76 4.58
CA TYR A 108 -17.01 16.35 4.64
C TYR A 108 -16.95 15.77 6.07
N HIS A 109 -16.76 16.62 7.09
CA HIS A 109 -16.58 16.20 8.49
C HIS A 109 -15.51 15.12 8.71
N LEU A 110 -14.52 15.06 7.82
CA LEU A 110 -13.42 14.11 7.88
C LEU A 110 -12.14 14.80 8.35
N ASN A 111 -11.44 14.16 9.28
CA ASN A 111 -10.18 14.68 9.77
C ASN A 111 -9.02 14.36 8.83
N SER A 112 -8.04 15.26 8.80
CA SER A 112 -6.76 14.96 8.20
C SER A 112 -6.04 13.96 9.09
N THR A 113 -5.67 12.81 8.54
CA THR A 113 -5.05 11.73 9.32
C THR A 113 -3.85 11.14 8.61
N SER A 114 -2.90 10.64 9.39
CA SER A 114 -1.82 9.79 8.89
C SER A 114 -1.81 8.45 9.59
N LEU A 115 -1.72 7.37 8.81
CA LEU A 115 -1.46 6.02 9.33
C LEU A 115 -0.04 5.62 8.92
N THR A 116 0.85 5.46 9.90
CA THR A 116 2.18 4.89 9.68
C THR A 116 2.23 3.49 10.28
N GLU A 117 2.63 2.52 9.49
CA GLU A 117 2.52 1.10 9.84
C GLU A 117 3.72 0.28 9.38
N VAL A 118 3.92 -0.84 10.07
CA VAL A 118 4.78 -1.93 9.64
C VAL A 118 3.91 -3.16 9.45
N HIS A 119 4.06 -3.84 8.32
CA HIS A 119 3.23 -4.99 8.00
C HIS A 119 4.03 -6.09 7.30
N TRP A 120 3.52 -7.31 7.41
CA TRP A 120 3.93 -8.41 6.55
C TRP A 120 2.96 -8.48 5.36
N GLY A 121 3.51 -8.68 4.17
CA GLY A 121 2.74 -8.66 2.93
C GLY A 121 3.07 -9.78 1.95
N LEU A 122 2.12 -9.98 1.05
CA LEU A 122 2.09 -11.00 0.02
C LEU A 122 1.64 -10.35 -1.30
N GLN A 123 2.54 -10.29 -2.28
CA GLN A 123 2.21 -9.85 -3.64
C GLN A 123 2.26 -11.05 -4.59
N ARG A 124 1.24 -11.22 -5.44
CA ARG A 124 1.13 -12.33 -6.40
C ARG A 124 0.57 -11.83 -7.72
N SER A 125 1.18 -12.24 -8.83
CA SER A 125 0.57 -12.17 -10.15
C SER A 125 -0.59 -13.16 -10.22
N LEU A 126 -1.74 -12.68 -10.68
CA LEU A 126 -2.91 -13.50 -10.99
C LEU A 126 -2.93 -13.94 -12.46
N GLY A 127 -1.83 -13.71 -13.19
CA GLY A 127 -1.73 -13.93 -14.63
C GLY A 127 -1.83 -12.63 -15.42
N GLY A 128 -1.04 -12.53 -16.49
CA GLY A 128 -0.95 -11.32 -17.32
C GLY A 128 -0.65 -10.08 -16.48
N ASN A 129 -1.50 -9.05 -16.66
CA ASN A 129 -1.36 -7.75 -16.00
C ASN A 129 -2.03 -7.68 -14.62
N TYR A 130 -2.65 -8.76 -14.13
CA TYR A 130 -3.36 -8.72 -12.85
C TYR A 130 -2.43 -9.02 -11.69
N VAL A 131 -2.56 -8.22 -10.62
CA VAL A 131 -1.76 -8.32 -9.40
C VAL A 131 -2.68 -8.37 -8.20
N PHE A 132 -2.40 -9.26 -7.26
CA PHE A 132 -3.02 -9.32 -5.95
C PHE A 132 -1.98 -8.94 -4.91
N ASP A 133 -2.36 -8.08 -3.98
CA ASP A 133 -1.52 -7.61 -2.88
C ASP A 133 -2.34 -7.64 -1.59
N PHE A 134 -1.80 -8.32 -0.59
CA PHE A 134 -2.39 -8.47 0.74
C PHE A 134 -1.34 -8.13 1.79
N HIS A 135 -1.73 -7.43 2.85
CA HIS A 135 -0.89 -7.26 4.03
C HIS A 135 -1.69 -7.25 5.33
N ILE A 136 -1.01 -7.59 6.41
CA ILE A 136 -1.51 -7.46 7.77
C ILE A 136 -0.39 -6.93 8.68
N GLY A 137 -0.71 -6.00 9.56
CA GLY A 137 0.29 -5.33 10.38
C GLY A 137 -0.27 -4.57 11.58
N LEU A 138 0.57 -3.68 12.08
CA LEU A 138 0.28 -2.76 13.16
C LEU A 138 0.75 -1.37 12.75
N GLY A 139 -0.05 -0.37 13.07
CA GLY A 139 0.26 1.02 12.75
C GLY A 139 -0.20 1.97 13.83
N TYR A 140 0.29 3.20 13.74
CA TYR A 140 -0.13 4.33 14.54
C TYR A 140 -0.90 5.30 13.65
N LEU A 141 -2.18 5.49 13.96
CA LEU A 141 -3.05 6.48 13.35
C LEU A 141 -2.92 7.79 14.15
N ASN A 142 -2.59 8.87 13.46
CA ASN A 142 -2.55 10.21 14.02
C ASN A 142 -3.64 11.06 13.37
N ASP A 143 -4.44 11.73 14.20
CA ASP A 143 -5.49 12.64 13.79
C ASP A 143 -5.02 14.08 14.02
N TYR A 144 -4.78 14.81 12.93
CA TYR A 144 -4.22 16.17 13.00
C TYR A 144 -5.27 17.22 13.40
N ASN A 145 -6.56 16.88 13.33
CA ASN A 145 -7.61 17.82 13.69
C ASN A 145 -7.90 17.79 15.19
N THR A 146 -7.88 16.60 15.80
CA THR A 146 -8.07 16.43 17.25
C THR A 146 -6.76 16.39 18.04
N ASN A 147 -5.62 16.24 17.35
CA ASN A 147 -4.32 16.00 17.95
C ASN A 147 -4.29 14.72 18.83
N GLU A 148 -5.10 13.74 18.45
CA GLU A 148 -5.16 12.41 19.07
C GLU A 148 -4.44 11.37 18.21
N GLY A 149 -4.03 10.27 18.82
CA GLY A 149 -3.53 9.12 18.07
C GLY A 149 -3.79 7.81 18.77
N ALA A 150 -3.76 6.74 17.99
CA ALA A 150 -4.06 5.40 18.45
C ALA A 150 -3.25 4.35 17.68
N VAL A 151 -2.82 3.31 18.38
CA VAL A 151 -2.29 2.09 17.74
C VAL A 151 -3.47 1.28 17.22
N SER A 152 -3.36 0.80 15.99
CA SER A 152 -4.38 -0.02 15.34
C SER A 152 -3.76 -1.21 14.62
N PRO A 153 -4.41 -2.39 14.62
CA PRO A 153 -4.15 -3.39 13.60
C PRO A 153 -4.45 -2.82 12.22
N THR A 154 -3.73 -3.29 11.22
CA THR A 154 -3.88 -2.84 9.85
C THR A 154 -4.04 -4.03 8.92
N LEU A 155 -4.88 -3.84 7.91
CA LEU A 155 -5.23 -4.85 6.92
C LEU A 155 -5.31 -4.17 5.57
N GLY A 156 -4.59 -4.69 4.59
CA GLY A 156 -4.67 -4.24 3.22
C GLY A 156 -4.98 -5.40 2.29
N LEU A 157 -5.87 -5.13 1.34
CA LEU A 157 -6.21 -6.04 0.27
C LEU A 157 -6.42 -5.22 -1.00
N ARG A 158 -5.68 -5.54 -2.06
CA ARG A 158 -5.67 -4.81 -3.33
C ARG A 158 -5.68 -5.78 -4.51
N PHE A 159 -6.51 -5.46 -5.49
CA PHE A 159 -6.51 -6.07 -6.83
C PHE A 159 -6.10 -5.00 -7.84
N GLY A 160 -4.94 -5.21 -8.45
CA GLY A 160 -4.30 -4.29 -9.38
C GLY A 160 -4.35 -4.76 -10.83
N TYR A 161 -4.46 -3.80 -11.74
CA TYR A 161 -4.20 -4.00 -13.18
C TYR A 161 -2.97 -3.18 -13.59
N LYS A 162 -1.90 -3.87 -14.01
CA LYS A 162 -0.66 -3.29 -14.52
C LYS A 162 -0.91 -2.58 -15.85
N LEU A 163 -0.40 -1.36 -15.96
CA LEU A 163 -0.56 -0.50 -17.13
C LEU A 163 0.62 -0.63 -18.11
N PHE A 164 1.86 -0.61 -17.59
CA PHE A 164 3.11 -0.73 -18.34
C PHE A 164 4.22 -1.26 -17.43
#